data_AF-A0A8T7DZZ1-F1
#
_entry.id   AF-A0A8T7DZZ1-F1
#
_cell.length_a   1.000
_cell.length_b   1.000
_cell.length_c   1.000
_cell.angle_alpha   90.00
_cell.angle_beta   90.00
_cell.angle_gamma   90.00
#
_symmetry.space_group_name_H-M   'P 1'
#
loop_
_entity.id
_entity.type
_entity.pdbx_description
1 polymer ?
#
loop_
_entity_poly.entity_id
_entity_poly.type
_entity_poly.pdbx_seq_one_letter_code
_entity_poly.pdbx_strand_id
1 'polypeptide(L)'
;MKHPLTRKLRLALGVVALIGAGLAAQPVLAQDSGGEQKTKQTAAMTKDVYEALAKAQELIEAKQIDQGMAALRKVENKAKLSPYEKANIYNFMAYAYYLQEKYQSA
;
A
#
# COMPACT_ATOMS: atom_id res chain seq x y z
N MET A 1 -23.55 6.13 45.79
CA MET A 1 -22.74 7.26 45.31
C MET A 1 -22.40 7.00 43.84
N LYS A 2 -22.95 7.83 42.95
CA LYS A 2 -22.77 7.74 41.50
C LYS A 2 -21.61 8.67 41.14
N HIS A 3 -20.55 8.15 40.53
CA HIS A 3 -19.56 8.97 39.84
C HIS A 3 -19.33 8.38 38.44
N PRO A 4 -19.87 9.02 37.38
CA PRO A 4 -19.68 8.57 36.01
C PRO A 4 -18.34 9.10 35.51
N LEU A 5 -17.35 8.22 35.36
CA LEU A 5 -16.10 8.56 34.67
C LEU A 5 -16.31 8.43 33.16
N THR A 6 -16.84 9.52 32.59
CA THR A 6 -16.74 9.84 31.19
C THR A 6 -15.26 10.08 30.83
N ARG A 7 -14.58 9.05 30.34
CA ARG A 7 -13.45 9.26 29.43
C ARG A 7 -13.96 8.94 28.04
N LYS A 8 -14.30 10.00 27.30
CA LYS A 8 -14.55 9.94 25.87
C LYS A 8 -13.32 9.30 25.22
N LEU A 9 -13.38 7.99 25.01
CA LEU A 9 -12.45 7.26 24.17
C LEU A 9 -12.76 7.70 22.75
N ARG A 10 -12.19 8.85 22.36
CA ARG A 10 -12.03 9.18 20.96
C ARG A 10 -10.99 8.19 20.45
N LEU A 11 -11.46 7.00 20.11
CA LEU A 11 -10.76 6.15 19.17
C LEU A 11 -10.71 7.00 17.90
N ALA A 12 -9.58 7.68 17.70
CA ALA A 12 -9.22 8.14 16.37
C ALA A 12 -9.11 6.85 15.56
N LEU A 13 -10.21 6.48 14.94
CA LEU A 13 -10.27 5.47 13.90
C LEU A 13 -9.32 6.00 12.83
N GLY A 14 -8.07 5.55 12.93
CA GLY A 14 -7.04 5.84 11.96
C GLY A 14 -7.64 5.53 10.60
N VAL A 15 -7.58 6.50 9.71
CA VAL A 15 -7.99 6.37 8.33
C VAL A 15 -7.09 5.32 7.69
N VAL A 16 -7.45 4.04 7.85
CA VAL A 16 -6.90 2.88 7.14
C VAL A 16 -7.99 2.34 6.20
N ALA A 17 -8.89 3.22 5.74
CA ALA A 17 -10.02 2.85 4.90
C ALA A 17 -10.03 3.61 3.56
N LEU A 18 -8.87 3.88 2.97
CA LEU A 18 -8.80 4.48 1.63
C LEU A 18 -7.80 3.82 0.66
N ILE A 19 -7.57 2.52 0.80
CA ILE A 19 -7.05 1.70 -0.32
C ILE A 19 -7.99 0.52 -0.67
N GLY A 20 -8.93 0.17 0.23
CA GLY A 20 -9.93 -0.88 0.00
C GLY A 20 -11.36 -0.42 -0.27
N ALA A 21 -11.64 0.89 -0.28
CA ALA A 21 -12.96 1.39 -0.65
C ALA A 21 -13.07 1.35 -2.18
N GLY A 22 -13.89 0.43 -2.68
CA GLY A 22 -14.18 0.32 -4.10
C GLY A 22 -14.42 1.68 -4.72
N LEU A 23 -13.65 1.99 -5.77
CA LEU A 23 -14.08 2.91 -6.79
C LEU A 23 -15.38 2.35 -7.36
N ALA A 24 -16.51 2.67 -6.73
CA ALA A 24 -17.79 2.63 -7.39
C ALA A 24 -17.61 3.51 -8.62
N ALA A 25 -17.51 2.87 -9.78
CA ALA A 25 -17.31 3.53 -11.07
C ALA A 25 -18.45 4.53 -11.27
N GLN A 26 -18.17 5.79 -10.97
CA GLN A 26 -18.99 6.90 -11.44
C GLN A 26 -18.75 6.93 -12.95
N PRO A 27 -19.78 6.80 -13.80
CA PRO A 27 -19.59 6.83 -15.24
C PRO A 27 -19.14 8.23 -15.65
N VAL A 28 -17.82 8.41 -15.82
CA VAL A 28 -17.27 9.52 -16.60
C VAL A 28 -17.66 9.25 -18.05
N LEU A 29 -18.47 10.14 -18.62
CA LEU A 29 -18.75 10.16 -20.06
C LEU A 29 -17.52 10.72 -20.78
N ALA A 30 -16.50 9.89 -20.97
CA ALA A 30 -15.37 10.19 -21.82
C ALA A 30 -15.78 10.05 -23.30
N GLN A 31 -15.44 11.05 -24.12
CA GLN A 31 -15.69 11.02 -25.56
C GLN A 31 -15.02 9.79 -26.21
N ASP A 32 -15.84 9.02 -26.91
CA ASP A 32 -15.52 7.79 -27.60
C ASP A 32 -14.45 8.03 -28.67
N SER A 33 -13.19 7.79 -28.30
CA SER A 33 -12.09 7.61 -29.25
C SER A 33 -11.96 6.11 -29.46
N GLY A 34 -12.75 5.58 -30.38
CA GLY A 34 -13.03 4.16 -30.64
C GLY A 34 -11.81 3.29 -31.00
N GLY A 35 -10.94 3.05 -30.03
CA GLY A 35 -9.98 1.95 -30.05
C GLY A 35 -10.28 1.01 -28.89
N GLU A 36 -10.40 -0.30 -29.16
CA GLU A 36 -10.50 -1.33 -28.12
C GLU A 36 -9.32 -1.19 -27.15
N GLN A 37 -9.58 -0.63 -25.97
CA GLN A 37 -8.59 -0.62 -24.90
C GLN A 37 -8.48 -2.04 -24.36
N LYS A 38 -7.48 -2.79 -24.84
CA LYS A 38 -7.11 -4.09 -24.25
C LYS A 38 -6.69 -3.86 -22.80
N THR A 39 -7.56 -4.24 -21.87
CA THR A 39 -7.22 -4.25 -20.45
C THR A 39 -6.08 -5.24 -20.25
N LYS A 40 -4.96 -4.75 -19.72
CA LYS A 40 -3.84 -5.63 -19.37
C LYS A 40 -4.30 -6.49 -18.20
N GLN A 41 -4.36 -7.80 -18.40
CA GLN A 41 -4.58 -8.73 -17.30
C GLN A 41 -3.46 -8.53 -16.28
N THR A 42 -3.81 -8.17 -15.04
CA THR A 42 -2.85 -8.07 -13.94
C THR A 42 -2.24 -9.45 -13.74
N ALA A 43 -0.94 -9.58 -14.02
CA ALA A 43 -0.21 -10.80 -13.70
C ALA A 43 -0.30 -11.01 -12.18
N ALA A 44 -0.59 -12.25 -11.76
CA ALA A 44 -0.57 -12.60 -10.35
C ALA A 44 0.83 -12.33 -9.79
N MET A 45 0.89 -11.67 -8.64
CA MET A 45 2.14 -11.43 -7.92
C MET A 45 2.81 -12.77 -7.58
N THR A 46 4.10 -12.86 -7.80
CA THR A 46 4.86 -14.06 -7.42
C THR A 46 4.84 -14.24 -5.90
N LYS A 47 4.85 -15.50 -5.46
CA LYS A 47 4.82 -15.86 -4.04
C LYS A 47 5.90 -15.12 -3.24
N ASP A 48 7.12 -15.08 -3.75
CA ASP A 48 8.24 -14.43 -3.08
C ASP A 48 8.04 -12.92 -2.89
N VAL A 49 7.47 -12.22 -3.89
CA VAL A 49 7.19 -10.78 -3.76
C VAL A 49 6.06 -10.56 -2.76
N TYR A 50 5.03 -11.40 -2.80
CA TYR A 50 3.94 -11.37 -1.83
C TYR A 50 4.46 -11.55 -0.40
N GLU A 51 5.28 -12.57 -0.13
CA GLU A 51 5.82 -12.83 1.20
C GLU A 51 6.73 -11.70 1.69
N ALA A 52 7.52 -11.08 0.80
CA ALA A 52 8.35 -9.94 1.16
C ALA A 52 7.53 -8.70 1.50
N LEU A 53 6.46 -8.41 0.75
CA LEU A 53 5.55 -7.31 1.04
C LEU A 53 4.83 -7.53 2.37
N ALA A 54 4.31 -8.74 2.61
CA ALA A 54 3.66 -9.11 3.87
C ALA A 54 4.63 -8.94 5.05
N LYS A 55 5.87 -9.43 4.91
CA LYS A 55 6.89 -9.28 5.94
C LYS A 55 7.27 -7.83 6.19
N ALA A 56 7.39 -7.03 5.14
CA ALA A 56 7.68 -5.60 5.27
C ALA A 56 6.56 -4.87 6.03
N GLN A 57 5.30 -5.20 5.75
CA GLN A 57 4.16 -4.63 6.45
C GLN A 57 4.20 -4.93 7.96
N GLU A 58 4.39 -6.20 8.34
CA GLU A 58 4.51 -6.59 9.76
C GLU A 58 5.63 -5.81 10.48
N LEU A 59 6.78 -5.66 9.82
CA LEU A 59 7.93 -4.95 10.39
C LEU A 59 7.66 -3.44 10.51
N ILE A 60 7.03 -2.83 9.50
CA ILE A 60 6.67 -1.41 9.53
C ILE A 60 5.63 -1.14 10.63
N GLU A 61 4.62 -1.99 10.77
CA GLU A 61 3.61 -1.91 11.85
C GLU A 61 4.25 -2.05 13.24
N ALA A 62 5.27 -2.91 13.37
CA ALA A 62 6.07 -3.04 14.58
C ALA A 62 7.07 -1.89 14.81
N LYS A 63 7.01 -0.82 14.00
CA LYS A 63 7.96 0.33 13.99
C LYS A 63 9.41 -0.05 13.65
N GLN A 64 9.64 -1.25 13.14
CA GLN A 64 10.93 -1.74 12.65
C GLN A 64 11.12 -1.37 11.17
N ILE A 65 10.96 -0.08 10.84
CA ILE A 65 10.86 0.41 9.46
C ILE A 65 12.09 0.05 8.63
N ASP A 66 13.30 0.15 9.20
CA ASP A 66 14.53 -0.18 8.47
C ASP A 66 14.62 -1.67 8.09
N GLN A 67 14.11 -2.56 8.94
CA GLN A 67 14.03 -3.98 8.64
C GLN A 67 12.98 -4.25 7.54
N GLY A 68 11.84 -3.53 7.58
CA GLY A 68 10.84 -3.57 6.52
C GLY A 68 11.41 -3.12 5.18
N MET A 69 12.15 -2.01 5.16
CA MET A 69 12.85 -1.52 3.97
C MET A 69 13.88 -2.52 3.43
N ALA A 70 14.60 -3.23 4.30
CA ALA A 70 15.52 -4.29 3.87
C ALA A 70 14.78 -5.46 3.20
N ALA A 71 13.61 -5.84 3.71
CA ALA A 71 12.77 -6.87 3.09
C ALA A 71 12.28 -6.46 1.69
N LEU A 72 11.87 -5.19 1.52
CA LEU A 72 11.45 -4.63 0.23
C LEU A 72 12.61 -4.61 -0.78
N ARG A 73 13.79 -4.11 -0.39
CA ARG A 73 14.99 -4.05 -1.25
C ARG A 73 15.48 -5.42 -1.71
N LYS A 74 15.25 -6.47 -0.92
CA LYS A 74 15.59 -7.85 -1.28
C LYS A 74 14.82 -8.32 -2.52
N VAL A 75 13.56 -7.92 -2.67
CA VAL A 75 12.75 -8.29 -3.83
C VAL A 75 12.80 -7.27 -4.95
N GLU A 76 13.06 -5.99 -4.64
CA GLU A 76 13.27 -4.93 -5.63
C GLU A 76 14.37 -5.28 -6.65
N ASN A 77 15.47 -5.87 -6.17
CA ASN A 77 16.63 -6.21 -7.00
C ASN A 77 16.44 -7.47 -7.87
N LYS A 78 15.25 -8.08 -7.89
CA LYS A 78 15.00 -9.26 -8.72
C LYS A 78 14.91 -8.88 -10.20
N ALA A 79 15.60 -9.64 -11.05
CA ALA A 79 15.72 -9.38 -12.49
C ALA A 79 14.40 -9.46 -13.28
N LYS A 80 13.35 -10.08 -12.73
CA LYS A 80 12.08 -10.34 -13.43
C LYS A 80 10.86 -9.95 -12.59
N LEU A 81 10.76 -8.69 -12.21
CA LEU A 81 9.52 -8.14 -11.64
C LEU A 81 8.56 -7.76 -12.77
N SER A 82 7.30 -8.14 -12.63
CA SER A 82 6.24 -7.56 -13.45
C SER A 82 6.08 -6.07 -13.13
N PRO A 83 5.52 -5.26 -14.06
CA PRO A 83 5.22 -3.86 -13.78
C PRO A 83 4.33 -3.68 -12.54
N TYR A 84 3.40 -4.61 -12.30
CA TYR A 84 2.53 -4.60 -11.14
C TYR A 84 3.31 -4.83 -9.83
N GLU A 85 4.19 -5.82 -9.78
CA GLU A 85 5.03 -6.08 -8.60
C GLU A 85 5.96 -4.91 -8.29
N LYS A 86 6.62 -4.37 -9.33
CA LYS A 86 7.52 -3.22 -9.19
C LYS A 86 6.78 -2.00 -8.64
N ALA A 87 5.58 -1.73 -9.14
CA ALA A 87 4.74 -0.65 -8.62
C ALA A 87 4.38 -0.86 -7.15
N ASN A 88 3.98 -2.08 -6.75
CA ASN A 88 3.66 -2.36 -5.35
C ASN A 88 4.87 -2.22 -4.42
N ILE A 89 6.04 -2.73 -4.83
CA ILE A 89 7.28 -2.58 -4.05
C ILE A 89 7.58 -1.09 -3.81
N TYR A 90 7.52 -0.26 -4.85
CA TYR A 90 7.76 1.17 -4.70
C TYR A 90 6.71 1.89 -3.88
N ASN A 91 5.43 1.54 -4.01
CA ASN A 91 4.38 2.11 -3.18
C ASN A 91 4.63 1.84 -1.68
N PHE A 92 5.05 0.63 -1.33
CA PHE A 92 5.40 0.29 0.05
C PHE A 92 6.68 1.01 0.53
N MET A 93 7.69 1.16 -0.34
CA MET A 93 8.89 1.92 0.01
C MET A 93 8.59 3.41 0.24
N ALA A 94 7.75 4.02 -0.60
CA ALA A 94 7.31 5.40 -0.46
C ALA A 94 6.52 5.60 0.84
N TYR A 95 5.63 4.66 1.18
CA TYR A 95 4.92 4.67 2.46
C TYR A 95 5.89 4.59 3.65
N ALA A 96 6.90 3.73 3.60
CA ALA A 96 7.91 3.64 4.64
C ALA A 96 8.72 4.94 4.78
N TYR A 97 9.09 5.60 3.67
CA TYR A 97 9.76 6.90 3.70
C TYR A 97 8.86 8.00 4.27
N TYR A 98 7.58 8.00 3.92
CA TYR A 98 6.59 8.91 4.49
C TYR A 98 6.50 8.78 6.01
N LEU A 99 6.47 7.55 6.53
CA LEU A 99 6.46 7.29 7.99
C LEU A 99 7.74 7.76 8.69
N GLN A 100 8.86 7.87 7.97
CA GLN A 100 10.12 8.42 8.47
C GLN A 100 10.27 9.94 8.22
N GLU A 101 9.22 10.61 7.72
CA GLU A 101 9.25 12.02 7.32
C GLU A 101 10.30 12.35 6.24
N LYS A 102 10.73 11.34 5.47
CA LYS A 102 11.73 11.48 4.39
C LYS A 102 11.04 11.71 3.04
N TYR A 103 10.31 12.80 2.93
CA TYR A 103 9.45 13.07 1.76
C TYR A 103 10.21 13.18 0.43
N GLN A 104 11.48 13.60 0.45
CA GLN A 104 12.31 13.66 -0.77
C GLN A 104 12.74 12.28 -1.28
N SER A 105 12.61 11.24 -0.45
CA SER A 105 12.98 9.86 -0.80
C SER A 105 11.77 8.98 -1.13
N ALA A 106 10.55 9.49 -0.88
CA ALA A 106 9.29 8.81 -1.19
C ALA A 106 8.92 8.99 -2.66
#